data_AF-A0A8S9BAD9-F1
#
_entry.id   AF-A0A8S9BAD9-F1
#
_cell.length_a   1.000
_cell.length_b   1.000
_cell.length_c   1.000
_cell.angle_alpha   90.00
_cell.angle_beta   90.00
_cell.angle_gamma   90.00
#
_symmetry.space_group_name_H-M   'P 1'
#
loop_
_entity.id
_entity.type
_entity.pdbx_description
1 polymer ?
#
loop_
_entity_poly.entity_id
_entity_poly.type
_entity_poly.pdbx_seq_one_letter_code
_entity_poly.pdbx_strand_id
1 'polypeptide(L)'
;MSLLPPSHPSLTHIRTFTCTAANLAKSTKQRLKFEHSAVPPYPYGPSQIYKQSNFGLYGRQKIRFGNMVSEKNEIKTRRYWRPNVQFKRLWSESLQSYIKIRITTRVLRTVDKVGGLDEYLLGEKSARIKELGMGGWKLRWRIMQTDKVKERFRLQREQLGLPPKEDGPTSWNGQIATKQQVADEIQMFDADLAKGQELEIGEDVEEQVVEPGFMQEEPVKQNKVVL
;
A
#
# COMPACT_ATOMS: atom_id res chain seq x y z
N MET A 1 80.39 -18.36 0.11
CA MET A 1 79.56 -17.17 -0.16
C MET A 1 78.10 -17.60 -0.15
N SER A 2 77.31 -17.11 0.80
CA SER A 2 75.85 -17.03 0.68
C SER A 2 75.39 -15.82 1.50
N LEU A 3 75.37 -14.66 0.84
CA LEU A 3 74.85 -13.42 1.39
C LEU A 3 73.32 -13.44 1.25
N LEU A 4 72.60 -13.74 2.32
CA LEU A 4 71.17 -13.43 2.38
C LEU A 4 71.02 -11.96 2.83
N PRO A 5 70.30 -11.11 2.07
CA PRO A 5 70.10 -9.72 2.44
C PRO A 5 69.19 -9.60 3.67
N PRO A 6 69.36 -8.54 4.51
CA PRO A 6 68.47 -8.28 5.63
C PRO A 6 67.07 -7.94 5.11
N SER A 7 66.06 -8.68 5.56
CA SER A 7 64.66 -8.40 5.27
C SER A 7 64.22 -7.15 6.04
N HIS A 8 63.90 -6.08 5.30
CA HIS A 8 63.40 -4.83 5.87
C HIS A 8 62.07 -5.07 6.62
N PRO A 9 61.89 -4.53 7.84
CA PRO A 9 60.62 -4.58 8.56
C PRO A 9 59.66 -3.48 8.05
N SER A 10 59.42 -3.40 6.74
CA SER A 10 58.50 -2.40 6.16
C SER A 10 57.26 -3.02 5.52
N LEU A 11 56.97 -4.31 5.77
CA LEU A 11 55.79 -5.01 5.24
C LEU A 11 55.03 -5.81 6.31
N THR A 12 55.03 -5.38 7.57
CA THR A 12 54.23 -6.02 8.64
C THR A 12 52.86 -5.38 8.86
N HIS A 13 52.34 -4.68 7.87
CA HIS A 13 50.91 -4.43 7.78
C HIS A 13 50.35 -5.13 6.55
N ILE A 14 50.30 -6.46 6.64
CA ILE A 14 49.31 -7.24 5.90
C ILE A 14 47.96 -6.79 6.48
N ARG A 15 47.37 -5.74 5.89
CA ARG A 15 45.94 -5.48 6.05
C ARG A 15 45.27 -6.74 5.52
N THR A 16 44.82 -7.61 6.42
CA THR A 16 43.93 -8.70 6.06
C THR A 16 42.68 -8.04 5.50
N PHE A 17 42.52 -8.11 4.17
CA PHE A 17 41.27 -7.76 3.53
C PHE A 17 40.21 -8.66 4.18
N THR A 18 39.38 -8.08 5.04
CA THR A 18 38.28 -8.80 5.65
C THR A 18 37.30 -9.13 4.53
N CYS A 19 37.25 -10.40 4.12
CA CYS A 19 36.31 -10.92 3.11
C CYS A 19 34.86 -10.98 3.61
N THR A 20 34.51 -10.25 4.66
CA THR A 20 33.13 -10.14 5.10
C THR A 20 32.41 -9.34 4.01
N ALA A 21 31.60 -10.01 3.20
CA ALA A 21 30.80 -9.38 2.17
C ALA A 21 30.13 -8.14 2.80
N ALA A 22 30.49 -6.95 2.32
CA ALA A 22 29.87 -5.72 2.79
C ALA A 22 28.36 -5.95 2.71
N ASN A 23 27.64 -5.79 3.82
CA ASN A 23 26.18 -5.89 3.83
C ASN A 23 25.65 -5.02 2.69
N LEU A 24 25.30 -5.64 1.55
CA LEU A 24 24.85 -4.95 0.36
C LEU A 24 23.67 -4.11 0.81
N ALA A 25 23.78 -2.79 0.67
CA ALA A 25 22.72 -1.88 1.06
C ALA A 25 21.42 -2.39 0.46
N LYS A 26 20.48 -2.82 1.32
CA LYS A 26 19.24 -3.46 0.87
C LYS A 26 18.61 -2.59 -0.20
N SER A 27 18.28 -3.18 -1.35
CA SER A 27 17.60 -2.47 -2.43
C SER A 27 16.39 -1.74 -1.87
N THR A 28 16.13 -0.51 -2.34
CA THR A 28 14.97 0.29 -1.86
C THR A 28 13.66 -0.49 -1.94
N LYS A 29 13.52 -1.39 -2.92
CA LYS A 29 12.36 -2.30 -3.03
C LYS A 29 12.32 -3.33 -1.90
N GLN A 30 13.45 -3.97 -1.57
CA GLN A 30 13.55 -4.96 -0.51
C GLN A 30 13.34 -4.33 0.87
N ARG A 31 13.90 -3.13 1.09
CA ARG A 31 13.64 -2.33 2.28
C ARG A 31 12.15 -2.02 2.41
N LEU A 32 11.49 -1.59 1.34
CA LEU A 32 10.06 -1.28 1.35
C LEU A 32 9.22 -2.53 1.66
N LYS A 33 9.54 -3.68 1.04
CA LYS A 33 8.88 -4.97 1.29
C LYS A 33 9.02 -5.37 2.77
N PHE A 34 10.21 -5.21 3.34
CA PHE A 34 10.45 -5.48 4.77
C PHE A 34 9.66 -4.52 5.68
N GLU A 35 9.63 -3.23 5.38
CA GLU A 35 8.89 -2.25 6.21
C GLU A 35 7.36 -2.44 6.16
N HIS A 36 6.85 -3.09 5.12
CA HIS A 36 5.43 -3.29 4.83
C HIS A 36 4.96 -4.75 4.93
N SER A 37 5.80 -5.67 5.41
CA SER A 37 5.42 -7.09 5.49
C SER A 37 4.23 -7.34 6.42
N ALA A 38 4.12 -6.58 7.51
CA ALA A 38 3.05 -6.70 8.52
C ALA A 38 1.83 -5.80 8.25
N VAL A 39 1.86 -4.98 7.19
CA VAL A 39 0.81 -4.00 6.91
C VAL A 39 -0.03 -4.51 5.74
N PRO A 40 -1.38 -4.35 5.77
CA PRO A 40 -2.23 -4.69 4.64
C PRO A 40 -1.74 -4.03 3.34
N PRO A 41 -1.95 -4.67 2.17
CA PRO A 41 -1.52 -4.11 0.90
C PRO A 41 -2.20 -2.74 0.68
N TYR A 42 -1.40 -1.76 0.24
CA TYR A 42 -1.91 -0.43 -0.06
C TYR A 42 -2.67 -0.47 -1.40
N PRO A 43 -3.91 0.05 -1.50
CA PRO A 43 -4.76 -0.11 -2.69
C PRO A 43 -4.12 0.34 -4.02
N TYR A 44 -3.27 1.37 -4.00
CA TYR A 44 -2.63 1.91 -5.21
C TYR A 44 -1.19 1.43 -5.41
N GLY A 45 -0.70 0.54 -4.53
CA GLY A 45 0.66 -0.01 -4.58
C GLY A 45 1.78 1.02 -4.40
N PRO A 46 3.05 0.55 -4.41
CA PRO A 46 4.21 1.42 -4.24
C PRO A 46 4.48 2.27 -5.48
N SER A 47 4.97 3.49 -5.29
CA SER A 47 5.39 4.34 -6.41
C SER A 47 6.63 3.75 -7.10
N GLN A 48 6.55 3.57 -8.43
CA GLN A 48 7.66 3.09 -9.24
C GLN A 48 8.66 4.22 -9.57
N ILE A 49 8.14 5.44 -9.75
CA ILE A 49 8.90 6.66 -10.04
C ILE A 49 9.08 7.44 -8.74
N TYR A 50 10.27 8.01 -8.55
CA TYR A 50 10.60 8.80 -7.35
C TYR A 50 10.39 7.99 -6.06
N LYS A 51 11.02 6.81 -5.99
CA LYS A 51 10.91 5.80 -4.91
C LYS A 51 11.17 6.33 -3.51
N GLN A 52 11.91 7.43 -3.39
CA GLN A 52 12.08 8.16 -2.13
C GLN A 52 10.73 8.53 -1.48
N SER A 53 9.72 8.83 -2.29
CA SER A 53 8.38 9.19 -1.81
C SER A 53 7.65 8.07 -1.08
N ASN A 54 8.03 6.80 -1.28
CA ASN A 54 7.43 5.68 -0.57
C ASN A 54 7.73 5.70 0.94
N PHE A 55 8.79 6.39 1.38
CA PHE A 55 9.25 6.39 2.77
C PHE A 55 8.86 7.66 3.55
N GLY A 56 7.90 8.46 3.06
CA GLY A 56 7.46 9.68 3.74
C GLY A 56 6.14 10.22 3.20
N LEU A 57 5.78 11.43 3.62
CA LEU A 57 4.52 12.08 3.24
C LEU A 57 4.74 13.15 2.16
N TYR A 58 4.45 12.78 0.91
CA TYR A 58 4.73 13.61 -0.27
C TYR A 58 3.49 14.24 -0.91
N GLY A 59 2.28 13.76 -0.59
CA GLY A 59 1.05 14.38 -1.08
C GLY A 59 0.96 14.38 -2.61
N ARG A 60 1.31 13.24 -3.23
CA ARG A 60 1.42 13.04 -4.70
C ARG A 60 2.51 13.86 -5.40
N GLN A 61 3.30 14.67 -4.68
CA GLN A 61 4.39 15.44 -5.28
C GLN A 61 5.56 14.52 -5.66
N LYS A 62 6.02 14.67 -6.89
CA LYS A 62 7.14 13.92 -7.46
C LYS A 62 8.09 14.91 -8.13
N ILE A 63 9.31 14.46 -8.41
CA ILE A 63 10.22 15.21 -9.28
C ILE A 63 9.57 15.43 -10.64
N ARG A 64 9.65 16.66 -11.14
CA ARG A 64 9.21 17.02 -12.50
C ARG A 64 10.44 17.24 -13.37
N PHE A 65 10.33 16.90 -14.64
CA PHE A 65 11.39 17.09 -15.64
C PHE A 65 10.89 18.04 -16.72
N GLY A 66 11.80 18.81 -17.30
CA GLY A 66 11.50 19.74 -18.38
C GLY A 66 12.77 20.36 -18.93
N ASN A 67 12.63 21.52 -19.56
CA ASN A 67 13.74 22.22 -20.21
C ASN A 67 13.94 23.61 -19.60
N MET A 68 15.19 24.06 -19.57
CA MET A 68 15.57 25.46 -19.53
C MET A 68 15.61 25.94 -20.98
N VAL A 69 14.95 27.06 -21.28
CA VAL A 69 14.88 27.62 -22.63
C VAL A 69 15.66 28.93 -22.63
N SER A 70 16.65 29.07 -23.51
CA SER A 70 17.37 30.33 -23.67
C SER A 70 16.46 31.39 -24.31
N GLU A 71 16.55 32.63 -23.86
CA GLU A 71 15.70 33.72 -24.34
C GLU A 71 15.86 34.04 -25.83
N LYS A 72 17.10 34.06 -26.34
CA LYS A 72 17.40 34.50 -27.71
C LYS A 72 17.22 33.43 -28.77
N ASN A 73 17.74 32.23 -28.50
CA ASN A 73 17.85 31.16 -29.51
C ASN A 73 16.95 29.96 -29.21
N GLU A 74 16.11 30.05 -28.16
CA GLU A 74 15.25 28.96 -27.67
C GLU A 74 15.94 27.60 -27.47
N ILE A 75 17.25 27.61 -27.19
CA ILE A 75 18.03 26.40 -26.96
C ILE A 75 17.50 25.73 -25.68
N LYS A 76 17.11 24.46 -25.83
CA LYS A 76 16.47 23.66 -24.77
C LYS A 76 17.49 22.77 -24.06
N THR A 77 17.76 23.05 -22.79
CA THR A 77 18.63 22.23 -21.93
C THR A 77 17.80 21.49 -20.89
N ARG A 78 18.03 20.18 -20.67
CA ARG A 78 17.26 19.39 -19.69
C ARG A 78 17.47 19.89 -18.27
N ARG A 79 16.38 20.03 -17.50
CA ARG A 79 16.38 20.36 -16.07
C ARG A 79 15.32 19.55 -15.31
N TYR A 80 15.37 19.64 -13.99
CA TYR A 80 14.39 19.03 -13.11
C TYR A 80 13.98 19.97 -11.97
N TRP A 81 12.79 19.74 -11.41
CA TRP A 81 12.27 20.45 -10.23
C TRP A 81 11.93 19.44 -9.14
N ARG A 82 12.56 19.60 -7.98
CA ARG A 82 12.31 18.78 -6.79
C ARG A 82 11.24 19.43 -5.91
N PRO A 83 10.34 18.64 -5.29
CA PRO A 83 9.49 19.18 -4.24
C PRO A 83 10.33 19.61 -3.03
N ASN A 84 9.87 20.62 -2.29
CA ASN A 84 10.52 21.04 -1.05
C ASN A 84 10.22 20.03 0.07
N VAL A 85 11.18 19.15 0.33
CA VAL A 85 11.09 18.05 1.31
C VAL A 85 11.94 18.39 2.53
N GLN A 86 11.35 18.28 3.71
CA GLN A 86 12.00 18.55 4.99
C GLN A 86 11.89 17.32 5.90
N PHE A 87 12.84 17.14 6.81
CA PHE A 87 12.71 16.19 7.91
C PHE A 87 12.12 16.92 9.11
N LYS A 88 10.95 16.51 9.57
CA LYS A 88 10.26 17.13 10.71
C LYS A 88 9.79 16.07 11.70
N ARG A 89 9.72 16.46 12.96
CA ARG A 89 9.11 15.70 14.05
C ARG A 89 7.69 16.24 14.22
N LEU A 90 6.70 15.37 14.07
CA LEU A 90 5.28 15.70 14.24
C LEU A 90 4.75 14.95 15.45
N TRP A 91 3.93 15.61 16.25
CA TRP A 91 3.24 14.98 17.37
C TRP A 91 2.07 14.14 16.86
N SER A 92 1.93 12.91 17.37
CA SER A 92 0.74 12.07 17.17
C SER A 92 0.04 11.94 18.52
N GLU A 93 -1.22 12.34 18.57
CA GLU A 93 -2.03 12.33 19.79
C GLU A 93 -2.42 10.91 20.20
N SER A 94 -2.70 10.07 19.20
CA SER A 94 -3.04 8.66 19.38
C SER A 94 -1.86 7.91 19.99
N LEU A 95 -0.66 8.10 19.43
CA LEU A 95 0.55 7.41 19.86
C LEU A 95 1.31 8.11 21.00
N GLN A 96 0.86 9.30 21.42
CA GLN A 96 1.49 10.14 22.45
C GLN A 96 3.01 10.30 22.27
N SER A 97 3.46 10.41 21.02
CA SER A 97 4.88 10.42 20.69
C SER A 97 5.18 11.25 19.44
N TYR A 98 6.43 11.68 19.33
CA TYR A 98 6.93 12.41 18.17
C TYR A 98 7.39 11.45 17.08
N ILE A 99 6.81 11.58 15.90
CA ILE A 99 7.16 10.80 14.71
C ILE A 99 8.08 11.64 13.82
N LYS A 100 9.30 11.15 13.58
CA LYS A 100 10.26 11.79 12.67
C LYS A 100 10.10 11.23 11.25
N ILE A 101 9.65 12.06 10.32
CA ILE A 101 9.40 11.67 8.92
C ILE A 101 9.87 12.71 7.91
N ARG A 102 10.07 12.26 6.67
CA ARG A 102 10.21 13.16 5.52
C ARG A 102 8.83 13.64 5.11
N ILE A 103 8.65 14.95 5.07
CA ILE A 103 7.39 15.58 4.70
C ILE A 103 7.64 16.71 3.72
N THR A 104 6.75 16.87 2.75
CA THR A 104 6.79 18.04 1.86
C THR A 104 6.12 19.25 2.52
N THR A 105 6.58 20.45 2.24
CA THR A 105 6.03 21.68 2.85
C THR A 105 4.54 21.89 2.54
N ARG A 106 4.06 21.46 1.36
CA ARG A 106 2.63 21.44 1.01
C ARG A 106 1.83 20.56 1.98
N VAL A 107 2.33 19.35 2.26
CA VAL A 107 1.64 18.41 3.17
C VAL A 107 1.71 18.92 4.60
N LEU A 108 2.83 19.53 5.01
CA LEU A 108 2.94 20.15 6.34
C LEU A 108 1.84 21.20 6.56
N ARG A 109 1.60 22.09 5.60
CA ARG A 109 0.48 23.05 5.65
C ARG A 109 -0.89 22.36 5.72
N THR A 110 -1.06 21.23 5.03
CA THR A 110 -2.31 20.47 5.09
C THR A 110 -2.50 19.82 6.46
N VAL A 111 -1.44 19.30 7.07
CA VAL A 111 -1.45 18.75 8.44
C VAL A 111 -1.90 19.81 9.43
N ASP A 112 -1.33 21.02 9.34
CA ASP A 112 -1.74 22.14 10.19
C ASP A 112 -3.21 22.54 9.95
N LYS A 113 -3.64 22.55 8.67
CA LYS A 113 -5.03 22.89 8.29
C LYS A 113 -6.07 21.90 8.82
N VAL A 114 -5.75 20.60 8.87
CA VAL A 114 -6.69 19.59 9.38
C VAL A 114 -6.60 19.42 10.90
N GLY A 115 -5.67 20.09 11.57
CA GLY A 115 -5.54 20.07 13.02
C GLY A 115 -4.61 18.98 13.58
N GLY A 116 -3.80 18.31 12.75
CA GLY A 116 -2.82 17.34 13.26
C GLY A 116 -2.43 16.23 12.28
N LEU A 117 -1.43 15.45 12.67
CA LEU A 117 -0.94 14.32 11.87
C LEU A 117 -1.98 13.19 11.79
N ASP A 118 -2.65 12.89 12.90
CA ASP A 118 -3.60 11.78 12.98
C ASP A 118 -4.82 12.06 12.10
N GLU A 119 -5.39 13.27 12.16
CA GLU A 119 -6.49 13.71 11.28
C GLU A 119 -6.07 13.69 9.79
N TYR A 120 -4.82 14.03 9.50
CA TYR A 120 -4.32 13.93 8.14
C TYR A 120 -4.34 12.48 7.62
N LEU A 121 -3.92 11.52 8.46
CA LEU A 121 -3.82 10.10 8.11
C LEU A 121 -5.17 9.39 8.10
N LEU A 122 -6.10 9.77 8.98
CA LEU A 122 -7.43 9.18 9.08
C LEU A 122 -8.41 9.72 8.02
N GLY A 123 -8.02 10.74 7.24
CA GLY A 123 -8.89 11.33 6.23
C GLY A 123 -9.47 10.32 5.23
N GLU A 124 -10.80 10.29 5.16
CA GLU A 124 -11.58 9.24 4.48
C GLU A 124 -11.60 9.35 2.96
N LYS A 125 -11.48 10.58 2.43
CA LYS A 125 -11.59 10.85 0.99
C LYS A 125 -10.59 10.02 0.18
N SER A 126 -11.03 9.45 -0.94
CA SER A 126 -10.18 8.66 -1.85
C SER A 126 -8.92 9.42 -2.31
N ALA A 127 -9.05 10.74 -2.54
CA ALA A 127 -7.91 11.61 -2.85
C ALA A 127 -6.86 11.64 -1.74
N ARG A 128 -7.27 11.63 -0.46
CA ARG A 128 -6.36 11.58 0.68
C ARG A 128 -5.60 10.25 0.70
N ILE A 129 -6.30 9.14 0.49
CA ILE A 129 -5.68 7.81 0.44
C ILE A 129 -4.57 7.79 -0.62
N LYS A 130 -4.84 8.30 -1.83
CA LYS A 130 -3.83 8.43 -2.91
C LYS A 130 -2.63 9.30 -2.51
N GLU A 131 -2.83 10.32 -1.67
CA GLU A 131 -1.80 11.27 -1.22
C GLU A 131 -0.90 10.71 -0.10
N LEU A 132 -1.37 9.76 0.70
CA LEU A 132 -0.61 9.13 1.80
C LEU A 132 0.65 8.41 1.29
N GLY A 133 0.50 7.63 0.22
CA GLY A 133 1.53 6.71 -0.26
C GLY A 133 1.83 5.59 0.75
N MET A 134 2.86 4.79 0.49
CA MET A 134 3.22 3.64 1.33
C MET A 134 3.52 4.06 2.78
N GLY A 135 4.44 4.99 2.99
CA GLY A 135 4.81 5.46 4.33
C GLY A 135 3.61 6.01 5.12
N GLY A 136 2.73 6.77 4.48
CA GLY A 136 1.49 7.23 5.10
C GLY A 136 0.52 6.09 5.42
N TRP A 137 0.38 5.12 4.52
CA TRP A 137 -0.46 3.93 4.74
C TRP A 137 -0.03 3.11 5.95
N LYS A 138 1.28 2.91 6.11
CA LYS A 138 1.85 2.25 7.30
C LYS A 138 1.53 3.01 8.59
N LEU A 139 1.68 4.33 8.59
CA LEU A 139 1.36 5.15 9.76
C LEU A 139 -0.15 5.12 10.07
N ARG A 140 -1.00 5.20 9.04
CA ARG A 140 -2.45 5.08 9.18
C ARG A 140 -2.84 3.76 9.84
N TRP A 141 -2.33 2.64 9.32
CA TRP A 141 -2.56 1.32 9.92
C TRP A 141 -2.08 1.28 11.37
N ARG A 142 -0.87 1.79 11.65
CA ARG A 142 -0.33 1.80 13.02
C ARG A 142 -1.21 2.58 14.00
N ILE A 143 -1.73 3.73 13.57
CA ILE A 143 -2.60 4.59 14.39
C ILE A 143 -3.95 3.91 14.62
N MET A 144 -4.53 3.28 13.60
CA MET A 144 -5.78 2.51 13.70
C MET A 144 -5.74 1.37 14.72
N GLN A 145 -4.57 0.83 15.04
CA GLN A 145 -4.44 -0.21 16.06
C GLN A 145 -4.52 0.32 17.50
N THR A 146 -4.42 1.64 17.69
CA THR A 146 -4.42 2.26 19.00
C THR A 146 -5.83 2.34 19.57
N ASP A 147 -5.97 2.14 20.88
CA ASP A 147 -7.27 2.09 21.56
C ASP A 147 -8.05 3.39 21.37
N LYS A 148 -7.39 4.55 21.51
CA LYS A 148 -8.00 5.86 21.24
C LYS A 148 -8.73 5.95 19.90
N VAL A 149 -8.16 5.38 18.84
CA VAL A 149 -8.74 5.44 17.49
C VAL A 149 -9.83 4.39 17.32
N LYS A 150 -9.64 3.21 17.90
CA LYS A 150 -10.68 2.15 17.94
C LYS A 150 -11.93 2.64 18.67
N GLU A 151 -11.76 3.27 19.82
CA GLU A 151 -12.85 3.86 20.61
C GLU A 151 -13.54 4.98 19.85
N ARG A 152 -12.79 5.91 19.23
CA ARG A 152 -13.36 6.95 18.37
C ARG A 152 -14.23 6.37 17.27
N PHE A 153 -13.75 5.32 16.58
CA PHE A 153 -14.52 4.67 15.52
C PHE A 153 -15.68 3.83 16.04
N ARG A 154 -15.59 3.27 17.25
CA ARG A 154 -16.73 2.61 17.93
C ARG A 154 -17.85 3.62 18.18
N LEU A 155 -17.52 4.77 18.78
CA LEU A 155 -18.49 5.85 19.02
C LEU A 155 -19.09 6.40 17.73
N GLN A 156 -18.26 6.63 16.70
CA GLN A 156 -18.75 7.07 15.38
C GLN A 156 -19.71 6.04 14.76
N ARG A 157 -19.45 4.74 14.95
CA ARG A 157 -20.31 3.65 14.48
C ARG A 157 -21.65 3.63 15.20
N GLU A 158 -21.65 3.77 16.52
CA GLU A 158 -22.85 3.89 17.35
C GLU A 158 -23.69 5.11 16.95
N GLN A 159 -23.06 6.26 16.70
CA GLN A 159 -23.73 7.47 16.22
C GLN A 159 -24.39 7.29 14.85
N LEU A 160 -23.82 6.45 13.99
CA LEU A 160 -24.38 6.10 12.69
C LEU A 160 -25.43 4.98 12.77
N GLY A 161 -25.70 4.43 13.95
CA GLY A 161 -26.64 3.31 14.14
C GLY A 161 -26.17 1.98 13.54
N LEU A 162 -24.87 1.85 13.27
CA LEU A 162 -24.29 0.62 12.74
C LEU A 162 -24.08 -0.39 13.88
N PRO A 163 -24.24 -1.71 13.62
CA PRO A 163 -24.00 -2.73 14.63
C PRO A 163 -22.54 -2.69 15.11
N PRO A 164 -22.28 -3.06 16.37
CA PRO A 164 -20.92 -3.09 16.91
C PRO A 164 -20.03 -3.98 16.05
N LYS A 165 -18.79 -3.55 15.82
CA LYS A 165 -17.83 -4.35 15.06
C LYS A 165 -17.34 -5.48 15.96
N GLU A 166 -17.67 -6.73 15.64
CA GLU A 166 -17.12 -7.89 16.33
C GLU A 166 -15.74 -8.23 15.75
N ASP A 167 -14.71 -8.28 16.59
CA ASP A 167 -13.32 -8.56 16.18
C ASP A 167 -13.05 -10.09 16.08
N GLY A 168 -13.96 -10.82 15.42
CA GLY A 168 -13.87 -12.27 15.19
C GLY A 168 -13.22 -12.62 13.83
N PRO A 169 -12.81 -13.89 13.63
CA PRO A 169 -12.41 -14.37 12.30
C PRO A 169 -13.60 -14.26 11.33
N THR A 170 -13.29 -13.93 10.07
CA THR A 170 -14.28 -13.72 9.03
C THR A 170 -14.43 -15.01 8.20
N SER A 171 -15.66 -15.44 7.96
CA SER A 171 -15.98 -16.58 7.08
C SER A 171 -15.69 -16.26 5.61
N TRP A 172 -15.74 -17.29 4.76
CA TRP A 172 -15.57 -17.15 3.30
C TRP A 172 -16.52 -16.11 2.68
N ASN A 173 -17.71 -15.96 3.25
CA ASN A 173 -18.76 -15.03 2.80
C ASN A 173 -18.56 -13.60 3.32
N GLY A 174 -17.46 -13.31 4.01
CA GLY A 174 -17.17 -11.99 4.57
C GLY A 174 -17.94 -11.67 5.86
N GLN A 175 -18.67 -12.63 6.43
CA GLN A 175 -19.39 -12.48 7.69
C GLN A 175 -18.49 -12.81 8.88
N ILE A 176 -18.80 -12.26 10.05
CA ILE A 176 -18.05 -12.59 11.26
C ILE A 176 -18.53 -13.95 11.76
N ALA A 177 -17.60 -14.88 11.92
CA ALA A 177 -17.89 -16.26 12.31
C ALA A 177 -17.07 -16.66 13.53
N THR A 178 -17.53 -17.71 14.22
CA THR A 178 -16.75 -18.30 15.30
C THR A 178 -15.53 -19.04 14.73
N LYS A 179 -14.48 -19.19 15.55
CA LYS A 179 -13.27 -19.94 15.14
C LYS A 179 -13.57 -21.37 14.67
N GLN A 180 -14.62 -21.98 15.22
CA GLN A 180 -15.06 -23.33 14.87
C GLN A 180 -15.73 -23.36 13.49
N GLN A 181 -16.68 -22.45 13.24
CA GLN A 181 -17.34 -22.33 11.93
C GLN A 181 -16.33 -22.09 10.79
N VAL A 182 -15.33 -21.24 11.02
CA VAL A 182 -14.25 -21.01 10.03
C VAL A 182 -13.42 -22.27 9.80
N ALA A 183 -13.18 -23.07 10.85
CA ALA A 183 -12.46 -24.34 10.71
C ALA A 183 -13.28 -25.39 9.93
N ASP A 184 -14.58 -25.46 10.16
CA ASP A 184 -15.50 -26.37 9.47
C ASP A 184 -15.62 -25.99 7.98
N GLU A 185 -15.68 -24.69 7.67
CA GLU A 185 -15.65 -24.18 6.29
C GLU A 185 -14.36 -24.57 5.55
N ILE A 186 -13.21 -24.45 6.21
CA ILE A 186 -11.91 -24.88 5.64
C ILE A 186 -11.92 -26.38 5.38
N GLN A 187 -12.43 -27.20 6.31
CA GLN A 187 -12.50 -28.65 6.14
C GLN A 187 -13.43 -29.07 4.99
N MET A 188 -14.57 -28.38 4.82
CA MET A 188 -15.44 -28.61 3.68
C MET A 188 -14.75 -28.28 2.35
N PHE A 189 -14.06 -27.14 2.28
CA PHE A 189 -13.35 -26.72 1.08
C PHE A 189 -12.22 -27.70 0.70
N ASP A 190 -11.42 -28.14 1.67
CA ASP A 190 -10.37 -29.14 1.47
C ASP A 190 -10.94 -30.49 1.01
N ALA A 191 -12.11 -30.89 1.53
CA ALA A 191 -12.80 -32.12 1.13
C ALA A 191 -13.35 -32.06 -0.30
N ASP A 192 -13.84 -30.90 -0.75
CA ASP A 192 -14.36 -30.73 -2.10
C ASP A 192 -13.23 -30.69 -3.15
N LEU A 193 -12.07 -30.11 -2.80
CA LEU A 193 -10.83 -30.25 -3.57
C LEU A 193 -10.40 -31.73 -3.70
N ALA A 194 -10.49 -32.51 -2.61
CA ALA A 194 -10.12 -33.92 -2.61
C ALA A 194 -11.06 -34.79 -3.47
N LYS A 195 -12.31 -34.37 -3.68
CA LYS A 195 -13.27 -35.02 -4.59
C LYS A 195 -12.99 -34.74 -6.07
N GLY A 196 -12.01 -33.87 -6.39
CA GLY A 196 -11.61 -33.58 -7.76
C GLY A 196 -12.55 -32.66 -8.52
N GLN A 197 -13.38 -31.86 -7.82
CA GLN A 197 -14.09 -30.76 -8.46
C GLN A 197 -13.08 -29.66 -8.81
N GLU A 198 -12.92 -29.36 -10.10
CA GLU A 198 -12.14 -28.20 -10.54
C GLU A 198 -12.87 -26.92 -10.13
N LEU A 199 -12.23 -26.11 -9.27
CA LEU A 199 -12.72 -24.79 -8.89
C LEU A 199 -12.33 -23.80 -9.98
N GLU A 200 -13.27 -23.40 -10.83
CA GLU A 200 -13.08 -22.27 -11.74
C GLU A 200 -13.02 -20.96 -10.95
N ILE A 201 -11.82 -20.55 -10.55
CA ILE A 201 -11.56 -19.24 -9.96
C ILE A 201 -11.33 -18.26 -11.11
N GLY A 202 -12.40 -17.79 -11.73
CA GLY A 202 -12.39 -16.76 -12.77
C GLY A 202 -13.26 -15.56 -12.39
N GLU A 203 -12.70 -14.35 -12.47
CA GLU A 203 -13.43 -13.09 -12.51
C GLU A 203 -14.23 -13.00 -13.82
N ASP A 204 -15.31 -13.75 -14.00
CA ASP A 204 -16.28 -13.54 -15.07
C ASP A 204 -17.62 -14.21 -14.69
N VAL A 205 -18.26 -13.69 -13.65
CA VAL A 205 -19.71 -13.86 -13.46
C VAL A 205 -20.29 -12.47 -13.24
N GLU A 206 -20.29 -11.66 -14.29
CA GLU A 206 -21.45 -10.80 -14.48
C GLU A 206 -22.64 -11.76 -14.61
N GLU A 207 -23.56 -11.72 -13.65
CA GLU A 207 -24.84 -12.41 -13.78
C GLU A 207 -25.51 -11.93 -15.07
N GLN A 208 -25.35 -12.70 -16.15
CA GLN A 208 -26.29 -12.66 -17.25
C GLN A 208 -27.60 -13.21 -16.71
N VAL A 209 -28.45 -12.32 -16.22
CA VAL A 209 -29.87 -12.60 -16.04
C VAL A 209 -30.44 -12.80 -17.44
N VAL A 210 -30.32 -14.01 -17.97
CA VAL A 210 -31.04 -14.42 -19.17
C VAL A 210 -32.48 -14.61 -18.74
N GLU A 211 -33.36 -13.66 -19.07
CA GLU A 211 -34.79 -13.85 -18.89
C GLU A 211 -35.23 -15.10 -19.66
N PRO A 212 -36.01 -16.01 -19.04
CA PRO A 212 -36.49 -17.22 -19.70
C PRO A 212 -37.50 -16.83 -20.79
N GLY A 213 -37.01 -16.67 -22.02
CA GLY A 213 -37.80 -16.23 -23.18
C GLY A 213 -37.03 -15.42 -24.22
N PHE A 214 -35.79 -15.00 -23.94
CA PHE A 214 -34.96 -14.31 -24.94
C PHE A 214 -34.60 -15.27 -26.10
N MET A 215 -35.03 -14.93 -27.32
CA MET A 215 -34.89 -15.71 -28.58
C MET A 215 -35.80 -16.93 -28.80
N GLN A 216 -36.97 -17.04 -28.16
CA GLN A 216 -37.99 -17.98 -28.65
C GLN A 216 -38.81 -17.35 -29.78
N GLU A 217 -38.78 -17.95 -30.98
CA GLU A 217 -39.59 -17.52 -32.11
C GLU A 217 -41.09 -17.72 -31.80
N GLU A 218 -41.89 -16.66 -31.96
CA GLU A 218 -43.34 -16.79 -31.85
C GLU A 218 -43.88 -17.69 -32.98
N PRO A 219 -44.77 -18.66 -32.69
CA PRO A 219 -45.35 -19.49 -33.74
C PRO A 219 -46.22 -18.63 -34.68
N VAL A 220 -46.09 -18.88 -35.98
CA VAL A 220 -46.79 -18.15 -37.05
C VAL A 220 -48.30 -18.14 -36.79
N LYS A 221 -48.88 -16.93 -36.64
CA LYS A 221 -50.33 -16.74 -36.51
C LYS A 221 -51.02 -17.22 -37.79
N GLN A 222 -51.73 -18.34 -37.70
CA GLN A 222 -52.63 -18.79 -38.76
C GLN A 222 -53.87 -17.89 -38.78
N ASN A 223 -53.96 -17.02 -39.78
CA ASN A 223 -55.19 -16.27 -40.04
C ASN A 223 -56.29 -17.26 -40.42
N LYS A 224 -57.33 -17.39 -39.58
CA LYS A 224 -58.56 -18.10 -39.94
C LYS A 224 -59.24 -17.33 -41.07
N VAL A 225 -59.24 -17.92 -42.27
CA VAL A 225 -60.19 -17.56 -43.33
C VAL A 225 -61.55 -18.10 -42.90
N VAL A 226 -62.50 -17.21 -42.62
CA VAL A 226 -63.89 -17.56 -42.39
C VAL A 226 -64.59 -17.53 -43.75
N LEU A 227 -65.11 -18.68 -44.20
CA LEU A 227 -66.13 -18.80 -45.24
C LEU A 227 -67.49 -18.89 -44.56
#